data_AF-A0A3C0TUG4-F1
#
_entry.id   AF-A0A3C0TUG4-F1
#
_cell.length_a   1.000
_cell.length_b   1.000
_cell.length_c   1.000
_cell.angle_alpha   90.00
_cell.angle_beta   90.00
_cell.angle_gamma   90.00
#
_symmetry.space_group_name_H-M   'P 1'
#
loop_
_entity.id
_entity.type
_entity.pdbx_description
1 polymer ?
#
loop_
_entity_poly.entity_id
_entity_poly.type
_entity_poly.pdbx_seq_one_letter_code
_entity_poly.pdbx_strand_id
1 'polypeptide(L)'
;MSAQAALITQIYVGYFNRAPDPSGLTYWFSQLQSGMPAAAIASSFAGQPEALSLYSYLNQPAAGNTDAFLSAIYENLFGRAPDAGGLNYWKGELLSGRPAGQIILDIIQGAQGNDRTVLDNKTVAAQAYVDHLGSVAGESFRIGDARRAVTDVSTSANSVSAALEKISLTGPLGNGLSLVFNDASGVLAPYEAAIKASAAAAWDMWAAHFTRIAPIEVEITYARAGPGVLASAGSAIEVFTGESHNGKRVTQSGVSREIATGQDPNGGAVDARIILSADLARLAFRSSPDDPLPRDKLDALSIFAHEFGHILGFRSALDENGQPTQNFITNYDRYISGATANALHYNGPAVLQVKGGSVPLASNGPAHIHVGGDLMTTSIGAGEAKLVGVLDLAVLRDTGLPVSLSAFDGFA
;
A
#
# COMPACT_ATOMS: atom_id res chain seq x y z
N MET A 1 -16.43 -23.85 -7.67
CA MET A 1 -17.10 -22.72 -8.37
C MET A 1 -18.10 -23.27 -9.39
N SER A 2 -19.29 -22.67 -9.54
CA SER A 2 -20.24 -23.03 -10.61
C SER A 2 -19.81 -22.44 -11.96
N ALA A 3 -20.24 -23.02 -13.08
CA ALA A 3 -19.93 -22.50 -14.42
C ALA A 3 -20.42 -21.05 -14.63
N GLN A 4 -21.50 -20.66 -13.94
CA GLN A 4 -22.05 -19.32 -13.99
C GLN A 4 -21.19 -18.30 -13.23
N ALA A 5 -20.72 -18.65 -12.04
CA ALA A 5 -19.77 -17.81 -11.30
C ALA A 5 -18.44 -17.69 -12.05
N ALA A 6 -18.01 -18.75 -12.74
CA ALA A 6 -16.83 -18.70 -13.62
C ALA A 6 -17.02 -17.70 -14.76
N LEU A 7 -18.16 -17.74 -15.44
CA LEU A 7 -18.45 -16.81 -16.53
C LEU A 7 -18.44 -15.35 -16.07
N ILE A 8 -19.06 -15.05 -14.92
CA ILE A 8 -19.06 -13.70 -14.36
C ILE A 8 -17.63 -13.26 -14.01
N THR A 9 -16.85 -14.15 -13.39
CA THR A 9 -15.44 -13.90 -13.08
C THR A 9 -14.64 -13.59 -14.35
N GLN A 10 -14.87 -14.33 -15.43
CA GLN A 10 -14.22 -14.10 -16.73
C GLN A 10 -14.61 -12.76 -17.36
N ILE A 11 -15.85 -12.29 -17.15
CA ILE A 11 -16.26 -10.93 -17.56
C ILE A 11 -15.48 -9.86 -16.78
N TYR A 12 -15.29 -10.03 -15.46
CA TYR A 12 -14.44 -9.14 -14.66
C TYR A 12 -12.99 -9.15 -15.14
N VAL A 13 -12.42 -10.33 -15.39
CA VAL A 13 -11.07 -10.44 -15.96
C VAL A 13 -10.99 -9.71 -17.28
N GLY A 14 -11.90 -9.97 -18.23
CA GLY A 14 -11.88 -9.36 -19.55
C GLY A 14 -11.98 -7.84 -19.53
N TYR A 15 -12.91 -7.27 -18.76
CA TYR A 15 -13.08 -5.82 -18.69
C TYR A 15 -12.06 -5.12 -17.81
N PHE A 16 -11.62 -5.71 -16.70
CA PHE A 16 -10.94 -4.96 -15.64
C PHE A 16 -9.57 -5.52 -15.24
N ASN A 17 -9.17 -6.64 -15.84
CA ASN A 17 -7.95 -7.39 -15.48
C ASN A 17 -7.83 -7.62 -13.97
N ARG A 18 -8.94 -7.97 -13.31
CA ARG A 18 -8.98 -8.21 -11.87
C ARG A 18 -10.00 -9.26 -11.48
N ALA A 19 -9.80 -9.81 -10.29
CA ALA A 19 -10.82 -10.55 -9.57
C ALA A 19 -12.07 -9.68 -9.31
N PRO A 20 -13.28 -10.28 -9.26
CA PRO A 20 -14.48 -9.57 -8.89
C PRO A 20 -14.44 -9.16 -7.41
N ASP A 21 -15.15 -8.10 -7.06
CA ASP A 21 -15.46 -7.84 -5.66
C ASP A 21 -16.55 -8.84 -5.19
N PRO A 22 -16.54 -9.30 -3.92
CA PRO A 22 -17.47 -10.32 -3.45
C PRO A 22 -18.95 -9.93 -3.59
N SER A 23 -19.29 -8.66 -3.32
CA SER A 23 -20.64 -8.13 -3.46
C SER A 23 -21.13 -8.11 -4.92
N GLY A 24 -20.28 -7.64 -5.82
CA GLY A 24 -20.53 -7.58 -7.26
C GLY A 24 -20.67 -8.96 -7.86
N LEU A 25 -19.81 -9.92 -7.48
CA LEU A 25 -19.94 -11.31 -7.91
C LEU A 25 -21.30 -11.89 -7.50
N THR A 26 -21.67 -11.69 -6.23
CA THR A 26 -22.96 -12.16 -5.68
C THR A 26 -24.15 -11.54 -6.42
N TYR A 27 -24.10 -10.22 -6.65
CA TYR A 27 -25.15 -9.49 -7.37
C TYR A 27 -25.34 -10.03 -8.78
N TRP A 28 -24.28 -10.09 -9.59
CA TRP A 28 -24.38 -10.57 -10.98
C TRP A 28 -24.76 -12.03 -11.07
N PHE A 29 -24.31 -12.85 -10.12
CA PHE A 29 -24.72 -14.25 -10.02
C PHE A 29 -26.22 -14.36 -9.77
N SER A 30 -26.77 -13.55 -8.87
CA SER A 30 -28.21 -13.47 -8.64
C SER A 30 -28.98 -13.02 -9.88
N GLN A 31 -28.49 -12.02 -10.61
CA GLN A 31 -29.16 -11.55 -11.85
C GLN A 31 -29.21 -12.66 -12.90
N LEU A 32 -28.11 -13.39 -13.08
CA LEU A 32 -28.05 -14.52 -14.00
C LEU A 32 -29.02 -15.65 -13.60
N GLN A 33 -29.11 -15.95 -12.31
CA GLN A 33 -30.07 -16.92 -11.75
C GLN A 33 -31.53 -16.48 -11.91
N SER A 34 -31.79 -15.16 -11.88
CA SER A 34 -33.12 -14.58 -12.16
C SER A 34 -33.45 -14.49 -13.65
N GLY A 35 -32.60 -15.03 -14.54
CA GLY A 35 -32.87 -15.12 -15.97
C GLY A 35 -32.36 -13.95 -16.81
N MET A 36 -31.58 -13.02 -16.22
CA MET A 36 -30.90 -11.99 -17.01
C MET A 36 -29.87 -12.66 -17.93
N PRO A 37 -29.92 -12.43 -19.26
CA PRO A 37 -28.95 -13.04 -20.17
C PRO A 37 -27.53 -12.60 -19.86
N ALA A 38 -26.55 -13.51 -19.96
CA ALA A 38 -25.14 -13.18 -19.78
C ALA A 38 -24.69 -12.01 -20.67
N ALA A 39 -25.22 -11.92 -21.90
CA ALA A 39 -25.00 -10.82 -22.83
C ALA A 39 -25.44 -9.45 -22.27
N ALA A 40 -26.57 -9.41 -21.57
CA ALA A 40 -27.06 -8.19 -20.94
C ALA A 40 -26.16 -7.80 -19.74
N ILE A 41 -25.72 -8.80 -18.96
CA ILE A 41 -24.76 -8.59 -17.86
C ILE A 41 -23.45 -8.02 -18.41
N ALA A 42 -22.83 -8.69 -19.38
CA ALA A 42 -21.57 -8.24 -19.99
C ALA A 42 -21.69 -6.85 -20.65
N SER A 43 -22.87 -6.51 -21.19
CA SER A 43 -23.12 -5.17 -21.74
C SER A 43 -23.26 -4.11 -20.64
N SER A 44 -23.77 -4.46 -19.46
CA SER A 44 -23.85 -3.54 -18.33
C SER A 44 -22.47 -3.13 -17.78
N PHE A 45 -21.46 -4.01 -17.91
CA PHE A 45 -20.08 -3.71 -17.51
C PHE A 45 -19.47 -2.56 -18.33
N ALA A 46 -19.81 -2.46 -19.62
CA ALA A 46 -19.30 -1.40 -20.50
C ALA A 46 -19.72 0.01 -20.04
N GLY A 47 -20.83 0.14 -19.32
CA GLY A 47 -21.32 1.41 -18.78
C GLY A 47 -20.79 1.77 -17.40
N GLN A 48 -19.96 0.93 -16.78
CA GLN A 48 -19.44 1.20 -15.45
C GLN A 48 -18.36 2.29 -15.47
N PRO A 49 -18.27 3.15 -14.43
CA PRO A 49 -17.23 4.18 -14.36
C PRO A 49 -15.81 3.65 -14.55
N GLU A 50 -15.50 2.45 -14.04
CA GLU A 50 -14.20 1.79 -14.24
C GLU A 50 -13.96 1.47 -15.73
N ALA A 51 -14.95 0.92 -16.44
CA ALA A 51 -14.82 0.58 -17.86
C ALA A 51 -14.65 1.84 -18.73
N LEU A 52 -15.44 2.87 -18.45
CA LEU A 52 -15.36 4.15 -19.15
C LEU A 52 -14.03 4.85 -18.90
N SER A 53 -13.46 4.72 -17.70
CA SER A 53 -12.13 5.26 -17.39
C SER A 53 -11.00 4.52 -18.13
N LEU A 54 -11.11 3.19 -18.22
CA LEU A 54 -10.10 2.34 -18.87
C LEU A 54 -10.13 2.43 -20.41
N TYR A 55 -11.32 2.60 -21.00
CA TYR A 55 -11.52 2.44 -22.44
C TYR A 55 -12.17 3.67 -23.06
N SER A 56 -11.35 4.49 -23.75
CA SER A 56 -11.84 5.65 -24.50
C SER A 56 -12.89 5.29 -25.56
N TYR A 57 -12.78 4.10 -26.15
CA TYR A 57 -13.77 3.55 -27.08
C TYR A 57 -15.19 3.50 -26.49
N LEU A 58 -15.35 3.16 -25.21
CA LEU A 58 -16.69 3.05 -24.60
C LEU A 58 -17.34 4.42 -24.36
N ASN A 59 -16.55 5.49 -24.23
CA ASN A 59 -17.08 6.86 -24.18
C ASN A 59 -17.39 7.42 -25.57
N GLN A 60 -16.58 7.07 -26.57
CA GLN A 60 -16.67 7.62 -27.91
C GLN A 60 -16.48 6.53 -28.98
N PRO A 61 -17.46 5.65 -29.23
CA PRO A 61 -17.27 4.48 -30.10
C PRO A 61 -16.80 4.82 -31.54
N ALA A 62 -17.20 5.97 -32.08
CA ALA A 62 -16.84 6.39 -33.44
C ALA A 62 -15.50 7.16 -33.53
N ALA A 63 -14.98 7.68 -32.42
CA ALA A 63 -13.75 8.48 -32.36
C ALA A 63 -12.66 7.86 -31.46
N GLY A 64 -13.02 6.81 -30.72
CA GLY A 64 -12.16 6.11 -29.80
C GLY A 64 -11.27 5.08 -30.51
N ASN A 65 -10.30 4.56 -29.76
CA ASN A 65 -9.32 3.64 -30.28
C ASN A 65 -9.81 2.18 -30.15
N THR A 66 -10.60 1.71 -31.12
CA THR A 66 -11.14 0.34 -31.16
C THR A 66 -10.04 -0.73 -31.07
N ASP A 67 -8.90 -0.50 -31.74
CA ASP A 67 -7.80 -1.46 -31.77
C ASP A 67 -7.15 -1.59 -30.39
N ALA A 68 -6.97 -0.46 -29.68
CA ALA A 68 -6.48 -0.47 -28.30
C ALA A 68 -7.48 -1.14 -27.35
N PHE A 69 -8.79 -0.91 -27.52
CA PHE A 69 -9.82 -1.57 -26.73
C PHE A 69 -9.76 -3.10 -26.88
N LEU A 70 -9.79 -3.61 -28.11
CA LEU A 70 -9.72 -5.05 -28.37
C LEU A 70 -8.40 -5.67 -27.92
N SER A 71 -7.29 -4.96 -28.11
CA SER A 71 -5.97 -5.41 -27.63
C SER A 71 -5.93 -5.54 -26.12
N ALA A 72 -6.52 -4.59 -25.38
CA ALA A 72 -6.61 -4.67 -23.93
C ALA A 72 -7.49 -5.84 -23.47
N ILE A 73 -8.63 -6.09 -24.12
CA ILE A 73 -9.47 -7.27 -23.79
C ILE A 73 -8.70 -8.58 -23.96
N TYR A 74 -7.97 -8.72 -25.07
CA TYR A 74 -7.14 -9.91 -25.34
C TYR A 74 -5.99 -10.05 -24.34
N GLU A 75 -5.33 -8.95 -23.98
CA GLU A 75 -4.29 -8.96 -22.96
C GLU A 75 -4.84 -9.38 -21.59
N ASN A 76 -5.99 -8.82 -21.21
CA ASN A 76 -6.66 -9.14 -19.95
C ASN A 76 -7.08 -10.61 -19.88
N LEU A 77 -7.67 -11.15 -20.94
CA LEU A 77 -8.17 -12.54 -20.96
C LEU A 77 -7.04 -13.56 -21.14
N PHE A 78 -6.07 -13.28 -22.02
CA PHE A 78 -5.15 -14.28 -22.56
C PHE A 78 -3.66 -13.94 -22.39
N GLY A 79 -3.32 -12.73 -21.94
CA GLY A 79 -1.92 -12.30 -21.78
C GLY A 79 -1.17 -12.20 -23.11
N ARG A 80 -1.90 -11.86 -24.19
CA ARG A 80 -1.34 -11.64 -25.52
C ARG A 80 -2.21 -10.70 -26.33
N ALA A 81 -1.63 -10.08 -27.36
CA ALA A 81 -2.38 -9.36 -28.39
C ALA A 81 -3.21 -10.31 -29.30
N PRO A 82 -4.31 -9.82 -29.89
CA PRO A 82 -5.02 -10.53 -30.95
C PRO A 82 -4.14 -10.64 -32.20
N ASP A 83 -4.35 -11.70 -32.99
CA ASP A 83 -3.75 -11.75 -34.33
C ASP A 83 -4.44 -10.72 -35.25
N ALA A 84 -3.78 -10.37 -36.36
CA ALA A 84 -4.28 -9.34 -37.27
C ALA A 84 -5.65 -9.69 -37.88
N GLY A 85 -5.92 -10.96 -38.13
CA GLY A 85 -7.21 -11.40 -38.68
C GLY A 85 -8.33 -11.28 -37.66
N GLY A 86 -8.10 -11.81 -36.46
CA GLY A 86 -9.04 -11.71 -35.33
C GLY A 86 -9.33 -10.26 -34.93
N LEU A 87 -8.29 -9.41 -34.86
CA LEU A 87 -8.46 -7.99 -34.57
C LEU A 87 -9.36 -7.30 -35.61
N ASN A 88 -9.09 -7.51 -36.91
CA ASN A 88 -9.88 -6.92 -37.98
C ASN A 88 -11.34 -7.41 -37.98
N TYR A 89 -11.56 -8.68 -37.68
CA TYR A 89 -12.90 -9.24 -37.55
C TYR A 89 -13.69 -8.57 -36.41
N TRP A 90 -13.15 -8.57 -35.19
CA TRP A 90 -13.84 -7.96 -34.04
C TRP A 90 -14.02 -6.46 -34.18
N LYS A 91 -13.06 -5.77 -34.81
CA LYS A 91 -13.20 -4.36 -35.16
C LYS A 91 -14.38 -4.12 -36.09
N GLY A 92 -14.53 -4.94 -37.12
CA GLY A 92 -15.69 -4.87 -38.04
C GLY A 92 -17.02 -5.04 -37.31
N GLU A 93 -17.09 -6.00 -36.37
CA GLU A 93 -18.27 -6.24 -35.54
C GLU A 93 -18.59 -5.06 -34.61
N LEU A 94 -17.58 -4.45 -33.99
CA LEU A 94 -17.78 -3.25 -33.15
C LEU A 94 -18.30 -2.07 -33.98
N LEU A 95 -17.70 -1.83 -35.16
CA LEU A 95 -18.08 -0.73 -36.03
C LEU A 95 -19.44 -0.92 -36.71
N SER A 96 -19.92 -2.17 -36.83
CA SER A 96 -21.28 -2.47 -37.32
C SER A 96 -22.36 -2.28 -36.25
N GLY A 97 -21.97 -1.90 -35.02
CA GLY A 97 -22.89 -1.59 -33.91
C GLY A 97 -23.17 -2.78 -32.99
N ARG A 98 -22.42 -3.87 -33.09
CA ARG A 98 -22.57 -5.00 -32.19
C ARG A 98 -22.12 -4.61 -30.77
N PRO A 99 -22.87 -4.97 -29.70
CA PRO A 99 -22.51 -4.59 -28.34
C PRO A 99 -21.16 -5.17 -27.91
N ALA A 100 -20.30 -4.33 -27.33
CA ALA A 100 -18.98 -4.75 -26.83
C ALA A 100 -19.06 -5.91 -25.83
N GLY A 101 -20.07 -5.90 -24.96
CA GLY A 101 -20.32 -7.00 -24.00
C GLY A 101 -20.59 -8.34 -24.67
N GLN A 102 -21.31 -8.35 -25.81
CA GLN A 102 -21.51 -9.58 -26.57
C GLN A 102 -20.21 -10.06 -27.21
N ILE A 103 -19.41 -9.16 -27.76
CA ILE A 103 -18.12 -9.50 -28.37
C ILE A 103 -17.17 -10.10 -27.34
N ILE A 104 -17.08 -9.52 -26.14
CA ILE A 104 -16.23 -10.05 -25.06
C ILE A 104 -16.69 -11.46 -24.64
N LEU A 105 -18.00 -11.72 -24.57
CA LEU A 105 -18.51 -13.06 -24.29
C LEU A 105 -18.15 -14.07 -25.38
N ASP A 106 -18.27 -13.68 -26.65
CA ASP A 106 -17.91 -14.55 -27.75
C ASP A 106 -16.40 -14.87 -27.74
N ILE A 107 -15.56 -13.89 -27.40
CA ILE A 107 -14.11 -14.08 -27.22
C ILE A 107 -13.84 -15.07 -26.07
N ILE A 108 -14.50 -14.90 -24.92
CA ILE A 108 -14.41 -15.81 -23.76
C ILE A 108 -14.83 -17.24 -24.14
N GLN A 109 -15.96 -17.39 -24.83
CA GLN A 109 -16.51 -18.69 -25.21
C GLN A 109 -15.68 -19.37 -26.30
N GLY A 110 -15.11 -18.58 -27.21
CA GLY A 110 -14.23 -19.01 -28.27
C GLY A 110 -12.80 -19.36 -27.82
N ALA A 111 -12.45 -19.15 -26.54
CA ALA A 111 -11.13 -19.49 -26.02
C ALA A 111 -10.81 -20.98 -26.16
N GLN A 112 -9.66 -21.29 -26.74
CA GLN A 112 -9.16 -22.63 -27.03
C GLN A 112 -7.66 -22.74 -26.77
N GLY A 113 -7.13 -23.96 -26.61
CA GLY A 113 -5.69 -24.19 -26.41
C GLY A 113 -5.14 -23.35 -25.25
N ASN A 114 -4.04 -22.64 -25.50
CA ASN A 114 -3.39 -21.79 -24.50
C ASN A 114 -4.32 -20.69 -23.97
N ASP A 115 -5.19 -20.10 -24.79
CA ASP A 115 -6.12 -19.05 -24.36
C ASP A 115 -7.10 -19.57 -23.31
N ARG A 116 -7.62 -20.79 -23.54
CA ARG A 116 -8.49 -21.46 -22.57
C ARG A 116 -7.74 -21.70 -21.26
N THR A 117 -6.50 -22.22 -21.34
CA THR A 117 -5.69 -22.48 -20.15
C THR A 117 -5.37 -21.20 -19.36
N VAL A 118 -4.99 -20.10 -20.01
CA VAL A 118 -4.74 -18.81 -19.33
C VAL A 118 -6.03 -18.31 -18.66
N LEU A 119 -7.15 -18.33 -19.39
CA LEU A 119 -8.42 -17.83 -18.87
C LEU A 119 -8.91 -18.65 -17.67
N ASP A 120 -8.80 -19.98 -17.74
CA ASP A 120 -9.18 -20.88 -16.65
C ASP A 120 -8.26 -20.65 -15.43
N ASN A 121 -6.95 -20.51 -15.63
CA ASN A 121 -6.00 -20.21 -14.56
C ASN A 121 -6.27 -18.84 -13.92
N LYS A 122 -6.55 -17.80 -14.71
CA LYS A 122 -6.96 -16.48 -14.21
C LYS A 122 -8.26 -16.56 -13.43
N THR A 123 -9.20 -17.39 -13.86
CA THR A 123 -10.47 -17.63 -13.16
C THR A 123 -10.23 -18.29 -11.79
N VAL A 124 -9.31 -19.26 -11.72
CA VAL A 124 -8.92 -19.90 -10.44
C VAL A 124 -8.28 -18.89 -9.49
N ALA A 125 -7.32 -18.10 -9.96
CA ALA A 125 -6.66 -17.11 -9.12
C ALA A 125 -7.62 -16.00 -8.65
N ALA A 126 -8.52 -15.55 -9.53
CA ALA A 126 -9.57 -14.59 -9.18
C ALA A 126 -10.51 -15.13 -8.09
N GLN A 127 -10.92 -16.39 -8.17
CA GLN A 127 -11.75 -17.01 -7.13
C GLN A 127 -11.00 -17.16 -5.82
N ALA A 128 -9.73 -17.56 -5.87
CA ALA A 128 -8.91 -17.68 -4.68
C ALA A 128 -8.81 -16.35 -3.93
N TYR A 129 -8.74 -15.22 -4.63
CA TYR A 129 -8.79 -13.90 -4.01
C TYR A 129 -10.13 -13.62 -3.32
N VAL A 130 -11.26 -13.92 -3.99
CA VAL A 130 -12.60 -13.77 -3.40
C VAL A 130 -12.78 -14.64 -2.16
N ASP A 131 -12.32 -15.89 -2.21
CA ASP A 131 -12.38 -16.83 -1.08
C ASP A 131 -11.50 -16.36 0.07
N HIS A 132 -10.30 -15.84 -0.24
CA HIS A 132 -9.36 -15.28 0.73
C HIS A 132 -9.97 -14.11 1.51
N LEU A 133 -10.61 -13.16 0.82
CA LEU A 133 -11.35 -12.05 1.45
C LEU A 133 -12.42 -12.52 2.44
N GLY A 134 -13.09 -13.64 2.15
CA GLY A 134 -14.08 -14.23 3.05
C GLY A 134 -13.47 -14.97 4.25
N SER A 135 -12.19 -15.33 4.16
CA SER A 135 -11.48 -16.12 5.18
C SER A 135 -10.65 -15.28 6.15
N VAL A 136 -10.24 -14.07 5.76
CA VAL A 136 -9.40 -13.19 6.57
C VAL A 136 -10.25 -12.10 7.23
N ALA A 137 -10.31 -12.15 8.57
CA ALA A 137 -11.05 -11.16 9.34
C ALA A 137 -10.45 -9.75 9.17
N GLY A 138 -11.32 -8.78 8.84
CA GLY A 138 -10.92 -7.38 8.66
C GLY A 138 -10.30 -7.06 7.31
N GLU A 139 -10.13 -8.04 6.42
CA GLU A 139 -9.69 -7.77 5.06
C GLU A 139 -10.84 -7.20 4.22
N SER A 140 -10.53 -6.16 3.44
CA SER A 140 -11.47 -5.51 2.54
C SER A 140 -10.98 -5.65 1.09
N PHE A 141 -11.92 -5.66 0.16
CA PHE A 141 -11.60 -5.69 -1.27
C PHE A 141 -10.75 -4.48 -1.66
N ARG A 142 -9.60 -4.73 -2.28
CA ARG A 142 -8.72 -3.70 -2.84
C ARG A 142 -8.48 -3.97 -4.31
N ILE A 143 -8.76 -2.97 -5.17
CA ILE A 143 -8.61 -3.10 -6.63
C ILE A 143 -7.18 -3.51 -7.01
N GLY A 144 -6.17 -2.97 -6.31
CA GLY A 144 -4.76 -3.31 -6.56
C GLY A 144 -4.47 -4.81 -6.36
N ASP A 145 -4.91 -5.38 -5.24
CA ASP A 145 -4.73 -6.80 -4.95
C ASP A 145 -5.54 -7.69 -5.88
N ALA A 146 -6.78 -7.29 -6.19
CA ALA A 146 -7.62 -7.98 -7.16
C ALA A 146 -6.98 -8.04 -8.57
N ARG A 147 -6.27 -6.98 -8.99
CA ARG A 147 -5.50 -6.96 -10.25
C ARG A 147 -4.26 -7.83 -10.17
N ARG A 148 -3.49 -7.71 -9.08
CA ARG A 148 -2.28 -8.52 -8.83
C ARG A 148 -2.57 -10.02 -8.81
N ALA A 149 -3.74 -10.42 -8.34
CA ALA A 149 -4.19 -11.80 -8.32
C ALA A 149 -4.27 -12.45 -9.72
N VAL A 150 -4.48 -11.68 -10.79
CA VAL A 150 -4.71 -12.25 -12.14
C VAL A 150 -3.72 -11.81 -13.21
N THR A 151 -2.97 -10.72 -12.99
CA THR A 151 -2.16 -10.07 -14.05
C THR A 151 -1.08 -11.00 -14.62
N ASP A 152 -0.28 -11.65 -13.77
CA ASP A 152 0.86 -12.48 -14.20
C ASP A 152 0.50 -13.95 -14.44
N VAL A 153 -0.78 -14.29 -14.38
CA VAL A 153 -1.24 -15.68 -14.52
C VAL A 153 -1.22 -16.07 -15.99
N SER A 154 -0.52 -17.17 -16.28
CA SER A 154 -0.24 -17.70 -17.62
C SER A 154 -0.69 -19.16 -17.74
N THR A 155 -0.27 -19.86 -18.79
CA THR A 155 -0.50 -21.31 -18.94
C THR A 155 0.26 -22.15 -17.91
N SER A 156 1.26 -21.58 -17.23
CA SER A 156 2.13 -22.29 -16.29
C SER A 156 1.51 -22.45 -14.90
N ALA A 157 1.58 -23.66 -14.35
CA ALA A 157 1.19 -23.93 -12.96
C ALA A 157 1.96 -23.05 -11.95
N ASN A 158 3.24 -22.76 -12.22
CA ASN A 158 4.04 -21.89 -11.36
C ASN A 158 3.47 -20.46 -11.27
N SER A 159 2.87 -19.95 -12.35
CA SER A 159 2.25 -18.63 -12.33
C SER A 159 0.97 -18.61 -11.48
N VAL A 160 0.24 -19.73 -11.42
CA VAL A 160 -0.91 -19.89 -10.52
C VAL A 160 -0.43 -19.97 -9.07
N SER A 161 0.59 -20.78 -8.78
CA SER A 161 1.18 -20.86 -7.43
C SER A 161 1.68 -19.50 -6.95
N ALA A 162 2.37 -18.73 -7.81
CA ALA A 162 2.82 -17.38 -7.48
C ALA A 162 1.65 -16.42 -7.23
N ALA A 163 0.55 -16.54 -7.97
CA ALA A 163 -0.65 -15.75 -7.71
C ALA A 163 -1.30 -16.10 -6.37
N LEU A 164 -1.41 -17.40 -6.04
CA LEU A 164 -1.93 -17.85 -4.75
C LEU A 164 -1.06 -17.41 -3.57
N GLU A 165 0.26 -17.38 -3.74
CA GLU A 165 1.18 -16.83 -2.75
C GLU A 165 0.99 -15.32 -2.59
N LYS A 166 0.83 -14.55 -3.68
CA LYS A 166 0.53 -13.11 -3.59
C LYS A 166 -0.79 -12.86 -2.85
N ILE A 167 -1.80 -13.70 -3.06
CA ILE A 167 -3.11 -13.62 -2.39
C ILE A 167 -2.97 -13.95 -0.90
N SER A 168 -2.26 -15.02 -0.52
CA SER A 168 -2.12 -15.39 0.90
C SER A 168 -1.38 -14.33 1.73
N LEU A 169 -0.65 -13.43 1.06
CA LEU A 169 0.03 -12.30 1.68
C LEU A 169 -0.85 -11.05 1.79
N THR A 170 -2.10 -11.02 1.28
CA THR A 170 -2.99 -9.85 1.41
C THR A 170 -3.72 -9.86 2.76
N GLY A 171 -4.29 -8.71 3.11
CA GLY A 171 -5.00 -8.50 4.36
C GLY A 171 -4.15 -7.86 5.47
N PRO A 172 -4.77 -7.57 6.63
CA PRO A 172 -4.09 -6.97 7.76
C PRO A 172 -3.03 -7.91 8.36
N LEU A 173 -1.86 -7.36 8.61
CA LEU A 173 -0.75 -7.89 9.38
C LEU A 173 -0.84 -7.33 10.80
N GLY A 174 -0.45 -8.15 11.80
CA GLY A 174 -0.26 -7.71 13.18
C GLY A 174 -1.33 -6.73 13.67
N ASN A 175 -0.90 -5.67 14.35
CA ASN A 175 -1.76 -4.62 14.89
C ASN A 175 -2.38 -3.69 13.82
N GLY A 176 -3.10 -4.25 12.84
CA GLY A 176 -3.90 -3.51 11.86
C GLY A 176 -3.16 -3.00 10.61
N LEU A 177 -1.89 -3.36 10.42
CA LEU A 177 -1.08 -2.90 9.29
C LEU A 177 -1.44 -3.63 8.00
N SER A 178 -1.82 -2.93 6.93
CA SER A 178 -1.92 -3.48 5.59
C SER A 178 -0.82 -2.91 4.69
N LEU A 179 -0.14 -3.76 3.93
CA LEU A 179 0.86 -3.31 2.95
C LEU A 179 0.36 -3.51 1.53
N VAL A 180 0.40 -2.43 0.74
CA VAL A 180 0.10 -2.43 -0.69
C VAL A 180 1.41 -2.26 -1.45
N PHE A 181 1.69 -3.13 -2.42
CA PHE A 181 2.92 -3.07 -3.19
C PHE A 181 2.67 -2.42 -4.55
N ASN A 182 3.40 -1.33 -4.83
CA ASN A 182 3.47 -0.73 -6.15
C ASN A 182 4.88 -0.96 -6.71
N ASP A 183 4.99 -2.03 -7.49
CA ASP A 183 6.26 -2.56 -7.99
C ASP A 183 6.27 -2.64 -9.53
N ALA A 184 6.13 -1.49 -10.18
CA ALA A 184 6.20 -1.41 -11.65
C ALA A 184 7.52 -1.97 -12.22
N SER A 185 8.58 -2.01 -11.41
CA SER A 185 9.91 -2.51 -11.78
C SER A 185 10.14 -4.00 -11.55
N GLY A 186 9.27 -4.69 -10.80
CA GLY A 186 9.45 -6.07 -10.37
C GLY A 186 10.56 -6.30 -9.34
N VAL A 187 11.11 -5.24 -8.73
CA VAL A 187 12.24 -5.31 -7.79
C VAL A 187 11.79 -5.79 -6.41
N LEU A 188 10.57 -5.44 -5.99
CA LEU A 188 10.02 -5.83 -4.69
C LEU A 188 9.49 -7.27 -4.69
N ALA A 189 9.03 -7.78 -5.85
CA ALA A 189 8.38 -9.08 -5.96
C ALA A 189 9.15 -10.25 -5.29
N PRO A 190 10.49 -10.39 -5.44
CA PRO A 190 11.24 -11.45 -4.77
C PRO A 190 11.35 -11.29 -3.25
N TYR A 191 11.07 -10.10 -2.73
CA TYR A 191 11.25 -9.72 -1.32
C TYR A 191 9.91 -9.46 -0.61
N GLU A 192 8.76 -9.57 -1.28
CA GLU A 192 7.47 -9.15 -0.74
C GLU A 192 7.13 -9.81 0.61
N ALA A 193 7.29 -11.14 0.71
CA ALA A 193 7.06 -11.87 1.96
C ALA A 193 8.01 -11.42 3.08
N ALA A 194 9.29 -11.22 2.76
CA ALA A 194 10.31 -10.79 3.71
C ALA A 194 10.08 -9.34 4.17
N ILE A 195 9.68 -8.45 3.26
CA ILE A 195 9.28 -7.07 3.55
C ILE A 195 8.07 -7.06 4.48
N LYS A 196 7.02 -7.84 4.17
CA LYS A 196 5.82 -7.94 5.00
C LYS A 196 6.15 -8.38 6.43
N ALA A 197 6.96 -9.42 6.57
CA ALA A 197 7.38 -9.91 7.89
C ALA A 197 8.16 -8.86 8.69
N SER A 198 9.17 -8.22 8.08
CA SER A 198 9.97 -7.19 8.76
C SER A 198 9.19 -5.92 9.07
N ALA A 199 8.36 -5.45 8.15
CA ALA A 199 7.54 -4.26 8.37
C ALA A 199 6.44 -4.51 9.42
N ALA A 200 5.82 -5.69 9.45
CA ALA A 200 4.88 -6.05 10.52
C ALA A 200 5.56 -6.05 11.90
N ALA A 201 6.73 -6.68 12.01
CA ALA A 201 7.50 -6.69 13.25
C ALA A 201 7.94 -5.28 13.68
N ALA A 202 8.37 -4.45 12.74
CA ALA A 202 8.71 -3.04 12.99
C ALA A 202 7.50 -2.21 13.44
N TRP A 203 6.33 -2.45 12.83
CA TRP A 203 5.09 -1.81 13.25
C TRP A 203 4.68 -2.22 14.66
N ASP A 204 4.79 -3.52 14.98
CA ASP A 204 4.44 -4.04 16.29
C ASP A 204 5.34 -3.46 17.41
N MET A 205 6.61 -3.11 17.11
CA MET A 205 7.48 -2.39 18.04
C MET A 205 6.93 -1.01 18.46
N TRP A 206 6.09 -0.38 17.64
CA TRP A 206 5.37 0.85 17.99
C TRP A 206 3.98 0.54 18.55
N ALA A 207 3.20 -0.25 17.81
CA ALA A 207 1.79 -0.46 18.08
C ALA A 207 1.51 -1.17 19.40
N ALA A 208 2.44 -2.01 19.88
CA ALA A 208 2.34 -2.65 21.20
C ALA A 208 2.26 -1.65 22.36
N HIS A 209 2.66 -0.40 22.15
CA HIS A 209 2.64 0.67 23.16
C HIS A 209 1.44 1.61 23.02
N PHE A 210 0.56 1.43 22.04
CA PHE A 210 -0.61 2.29 21.88
C PHE A 210 -1.81 1.73 22.65
N THR A 211 -2.58 2.60 23.32
CA THR A 211 -3.83 2.20 23.99
C THR A 211 -4.97 1.97 22.99
N ARG A 212 -4.73 2.34 21.72
CA ARG A 212 -5.65 2.15 20.61
C ARG A 212 -4.86 2.03 19.31
N ILE A 213 -5.37 1.19 18.41
CA ILE A 213 -4.85 1.01 17.06
C ILE A 213 -5.96 1.30 16.05
N ALA A 214 -5.58 1.69 14.84
CA ALA A 214 -6.45 1.78 13.69
C ALA A 214 -5.88 0.88 12.58
N PRO A 215 -6.73 0.33 11.68
CA PRO A 215 -6.24 -0.23 10.44
C PRO A 215 -5.46 0.85 9.70
N ILE A 216 -4.24 0.57 9.27
CA ILE A 216 -3.43 1.52 8.49
C ILE A 216 -2.90 0.86 7.23
N GLU A 217 -2.89 1.61 6.14
CA GLU A 217 -2.60 1.13 4.80
C GLU A 217 -1.36 1.84 4.27
N VAL A 218 -0.30 1.06 4.06
CA VAL A 218 1.01 1.61 3.67
C VAL A 218 1.39 1.10 2.31
N GLU A 219 1.59 2.02 1.37
CA GLU A 219 2.14 1.69 0.06
C GLU A 219 3.67 1.53 0.15
N ILE A 220 4.16 0.37 -0.26
CA ILE A 220 5.59 0.09 -0.44
C ILE A 220 5.95 0.26 -1.91
N THR A 221 6.94 1.10 -2.17
CA THR A 221 7.53 1.31 -3.49
C THR A 221 9.05 1.15 -3.44
N TYR A 222 9.66 1.03 -4.62
CA TYR A 222 11.11 0.98 -4.77
C TYR A 222 11.58 2.09 -5.70
N ALA A 223 12.52 2.90 -5.23
CA ALA A 223 13.21 3.87 -6.06
C ALA A 223 14.63 4.08 -5.53
N ARG A 224 15.64 3.93 -6.39
CA ARG A 224 17.02 4.26 -6.02
C ARG A 224 17.14 5.75 -5.71
N ALA A 225 17.55 6.07 -4.49
CA ALA A 225 17.94 7.41 -4.09
C ALA A 225 19.47 7.58 -4.09
N GLY A 226 19.93 8.79 -3.78
CA GLY A 226 21.35 9.12 -3.70
C GLY A 226 22.11 8.28 -2.66
N PRO A 227 23.46 8.34 -2.68
CA PRO A 227 24.29 7.56 -1.75
C PRO A 227 23.89 7.79 -0.29
N GLY A 228 23.69 6.70 0.46
CA GLY A 228 23.39 6.75 1.90
C GLY A 228 21.90 6.79 2.26
N VAL A 229 20.98 6.97 1.30
CA VAL A 229 19.54 6.90 1.56
C VAL A 229 19.07 5.44 1.53
N LEU A 230 18.58 4.95 2.66
CA LEU A 230 18.12 3.56 2.81
C LEU A 230 16.63 3.40 2.50
N ALA A 231 15.83 4.34 3.01
CA ALA A 231 14.42 4.47 2.71
C ALA A 231 13.98 5.91 2.97
N SER A 232 12.72 6.20 2.65
CA SER A 232 12.04 7.43 3.07
C SER A 232 10.56 7.15 3.22
N ALA A 233 9.94 7.74 4.23
CA ALA A 233 8.53 7.56 4.50
C ALA A 233 7.82 8.80 4.99
N GLY A 234 6.49 8.74 4.93
CA GLY A 234 5.63 9.75 5.51
C GLY A 234 4.16 9.39 5.36
N SER A 235 3.35 10.04 6.19
CA SER A 235 1.89 10.02 6.03
C SER A 235 1.49 10.61 4.68
N ALA A 236 0.50 9.99 4.03
CA ALA A 236 -0.01 10.40 2.73
C ALA A 236 -0.65 11.80 2.79
N ILE A 237 -1.22 12.15 3.94
CA ILE A 237 -1.76 13.48 4.22
C ILE A 237 -1.30 14.03 5.57
N GLU A 238 -1.31 15.36 5.66
CA GLU A 238 -1.20 16.10 6.92
C GLU A 238 -2.53 16.77 7.21
N VAL A 239 -3.01 16.65 8.44
CA VAL A 239 -4.29 17.24 8.85
C VAL A 239 -4.07 18.41 9.79
N PHE A 240 -4.90 19.44 9.63
CA PHE A 240 -4.89 20.58 10.53
C PHE A 240 -5.46 20.18 11.89
N THR A 241 -4.73 20.49 12.97
CA THR A 241 -5.15 20.11 14.34
C THR A 241 -6.29 20.98 14.88
N GLY A 242 -6.53 22.14 14.24
CA GLY A 242 -7.38 23.21 14.79
C GLY A 242 -6.61 24.27 15.56
N GLU A 243 -5.32 24.03 15.84
CA GLU A 243 -4.50 24.91 16.68
C GLU A 243 -3.56 25.81 15.86
N SER A 244 -3.10 26.88 16.49
CA SER A 244 -2.03 27.73 15.95
C SER A 244 -0.96 27.94 17.00
N HIS A 245 0.29 28.05 16.55
CA HIS A 245 1.45 28.28 17.40
C HIS A 245 2.36 29.32 16.71
N ASN A 246 2.68 30.41 17.41
CA ASN A 246 3.44 31.55 16.87
C ASN A 246 2.90 32.07 15.52
N GLY A 247 1.57 32.14 15.38
CA GLY A 247 0.90 32.61 14.16
C GLY A 247 0.92 31.64 12.98
N LYS A 248 1.44 30.41 13.15
CA LYS A 248 1.41 29.34 12.14
C LYS A 248 0.38 28.28 12.51
N ARG A 249 -0.26 27.70 11.49
CA ARG A 249 -1.17 26.56 11.67
C ARG A 249 -0.38 25.34 12.13
N VAL A 250 -0.94 24.55 13.04
CA VAL A 250 -0.34 23.29 13.47
C VAL A 250 -0.97 22.12 12.69
N THR A 251 -0.13 21.24 12.19
CA THR A 251 -0.52 20.03 11.45
C THR A 251 -0.07 18.77 12.18
N GLN A 252 -0.67 17.64 11.86
CA GLN A 252 -0.25 16.34 12.32
C GLN A 252 -0.41 15.30 11.21
N SER A 253 0.37 14.23 11.29
CA SER A 253 0.22 13.05 10.45
C SER A 253 -1.23 12.55 10.43
N GLY A 254 -1.73 12.25 9.22
CA GLY A 254 -3.03 11.61 8.99
C GLY A 254 -3.13 10.26 9.69
N VAL A 255 -2.08 9.45 9.62
CA VAL A 255 -1.99 8.16 10.34
C VAL A 255 -2.15 8.37 11.84
N SER A 256 -1.45 9.36 12.40
CA SER A 256 -1.55 9.64 13.84
C SER A 256 -2.90 10.20 14.24
N ARG A 257 -3.53 10.97 13.35
CA ARG A 257 -4.94 11.39 13.52
C ARG A 257 -5.85 10.19 13.58
N GLU A 258 -5.71 9.26 12.65
CA GLU A 258 -6.53 8.07 12.58
C GLU A 258 -6.36 7.20 13.83
N ILE A 259 -5.12 6.94 14.26
CA ILE A 259 -4.82 6.19 15.50
C ILE A 259 -5.35 6.91 16.75
N ALA A 260 -5.46 8.24 16.74
CA ALA A 260 -5.97 9.03 17.86
C ALA A 260 -7.50 9.24 17.87
N THR A 261 -8.18 9.31 16.70
CA THR A 261 -9.63 9.54 16.60
C THR A 261 -10.44 8.33 16.13
N GLY A 262 -9.87 7.46 15.28
CA GLY A 262 -10.48 6.27 14.71
C GLY A 262 -11.20 6.61 13.41
N GLN A 263 -10.93 7.80 12.89
CA GLN A 263 -11.49 8.33 11.66
C GLN A 263 -10.35 8.43 10.65
N ASP A 264 -10.46 7.65 9.59
CA ASP A 264 -9.62 7.71 8.40
C ASP A 264 -9.80 9.08 7.72
N PRO A 265 -8.75 9.93 7.68
CA PRO A 265 -8.83 11.27 7.15
C PRO A 265 -8.73 11.35 5.61
N ASN A 266 -8.37 10.26 4.93
CA ASN A 266 -8.19 10.18 3.47
C ASN A 266 -9.18 9.23 2.78
N GLY A 267 -10.02 8.53 3.54
CA GLY A 267 -10.88 7.47 3.00
C GLY A 267 -10.03 6.34 2.44
N GLY A 268 -10.58 5.53 1.54
CA GLY A 268 -9.90 4.32 1.02
C GLY A 268 -8.65 4.53 0.12
N ALA A 269 -7.98 5.69 0.19
CA ALA A 269 -6.63 5.85 -0.31
C ALA A 269 -5.62 5.42 0.76
N VAL A 270 -4.42 5.00 0.37
CA VAL A 270 -3.36 4.60 1.33
C VAL A 270 -3.01 5.73 2.31
N ASP A 271 -2.82 5.37 3.58
CA ASP A 271 -2.55 6.29 4.69
C ASP A 271 -1.10 6.74 4.76
N ALA A 272 -0.17 5.92 4.28
CA ALA A 272 1.25 6.25 4.25
C ALA A 272 1.97 5.63 3.05
N ARG A 273 3.20 6.10 2.82
CA ARG A 273 4.10 5.57 1.79
C ARG A 273 5.48 5.34 2.37
N ILE A 274 6.07 4.21 2.01
CA ILE A 274 7.49 3.90 2.26
C ILE A 274 8.14 3.64 0.90
N ILE A 275 9.21 4.37 0.61
CA ILE A 275 10.04 4.19 -0.57
C ILE A 275 11.35 3.54 -0.13
N LEU A 276 11.53 2.26 -0.47
CA LEU A 276 12.80 1.58 -0.25
C LEU A 276 13.82 2.04 -1.29
N SER A 277 14.99 2.46 -0.83
CA SER A 277 16.09 2.97 -1.67
C SER A 277 17.36 2.12 -1.59
N ALA A 278 17.49 1.38 -0.48
CA ALA A 278 18.59 0.45 -0.24
C ALA A 278 18.67 -0.62 -1.33
N ASP A 279 19.87 -1.21 -1.46
CA ASP A 279 19.99 -2.46 -2.19
C ASP A 279 19.36 -3.58 -1.36
N LEU A 280 18.21 -4.12 -1.82
CA LEU A 280 17.45 -5.12 -1.07
C LEU A 280 18.26 -6.39 -0.79
N ALA A 281 19.23 -6.71 -1.66
CA ALA A 281 20.15 -7.83 -1.43
C ALA A 281 21.11 -7.61 -0.25
N ARG A 282 21.30 -6.36 0.19
CA ARG A 282 22.12 -5.99 1.36
C ARG A 282 21.32 -5.95 2.66
N LEU A 283 20.00 -6.12 2.60
CA LEU A 283 19.14 -6.10 3.78
C LEU A 283 19.07 -7.49 4.43
N ALA A 284 19.06 -7.50 5.76
CA ALA A 284 18.58 -8.62 6.57
C ALA A 284 17.12 -8.34 6.95
N PHE A 285 16.21 -9.15 6.44
CA PHE A 285 14.79 -9.07 6.75
C PHE A 285 14.47 -9.89 7.99
N ARG A 286 14.75 -9.32 9.16
CA ARG A 286 14.41 -9.92 10.45
C ARG A 286 12.93 -9.74 10.75
N SER A 287 12.32 -10.74 11.36
CA SER A 287 10.92 -10.75 11.79
C SER A 287 10.74 -10.58 13.30
N SER A 288 11.85 -10.51 14.03
CA SER A 288 11.89 -10.23 15.46
C SER A 288 13.17 -9.46 15.82
N PRO A 289 13.13 -8.56 16.83
CA PRO A 289 14.32 -7.98 17.44
C PRO A 289 15.35 -9.00 17.91
N ASP A 290 14.91 -10.22 18.25
CA ASP A 290 15.76 -11.31 18.74
C ASP A 290 16.41 -12.13 17.61
N ASP A 291 15.96 -11.96 16.36
CA ASP A 291 16.55 -12.66 15.22
C ASP A 291 18.02 -12.22 15.03
N PRO A 292 18.91 -13.14 14.64
CA PRO A 292 20.32 -12.80 14.43
C PRO A 292 20.50 -11.78 13.30
N LEU A 293 21.34 -10.77 13.53
CA LEU A 293 21.72 -9.76 12.54
C LEU A 293 23.15 -10.03 12.01
N PRO A 294 23.31 -10.39 10.72
CA PRO A 294 24.64 -10.50 10.11
C PRO A 294 25.38 -9.15 10.10
N ARG A 295 26.67 -9.17 10.43
CA ARG A 295 27.50 -7.95 10.57
C ARG A 295 27.66 -7.15 9.27
N ASP A 296 27.49 -7.79 8.12
CA ASP A 296 27.65 -7.23 6.78
C ASP A 296 26.32 -6.76 6.16
N LYS A 297 25.19 -7.01 6.84
CA LYS A 297 23.85 -6.64 6.37
C LYS A 297 23.32 -5.42 7.10
N LEU A 298 22.53 -4.62 6.37
CA LEU A 298 21.71 -3.57 6.95
C LEU A 298 20.43 -4.18 7.51
N ASP A 299 19.97 -3.74 8.67
CA ASP A 299 18.80 -4.32 9.32
C ASP A 299 17.49 -3.70 8.77
N ALA A 300 16.72 -4.47 7.99
CA ALA A 300 15.45 -4.00 7.44
C ALA A 300 14.44 -3.70 8.55
N LEU A 301 14.47 -4.46 9.66
CA LEU A 301 13.60 -4.23 10.82
C LEU A 301 13.82 -2.83 11.39
N SER A 302 15.08 -2.46 11.63
CA SER A 302 15.46 -1.11 12.09
C SER A 302 15.06 -0.02 11.10
N ILE A 303 15.26 -0.25 9.79
CA ILE A 303 14.88 0.72 8.74
C ILE A 303 13.36 0.92 8.75
N PHE A 304 12.56 -0.15 8.73
CA PHE A 304 11.10 0.00 8.79
C PHE A 304 10.65 0.67 10.08
N ALA A 305 11.23 0.30 11.24
CA ALA A 305 10.87 0.92 12.51
C ALA A 305 11.16 2.43 12.51
N HIS A 306 12.28 2.83 11.92
CA HIS A 306 12.66 4.23 11.71
C HIS A 306 11.65 4.96 10.81
N GLU A 307 11.34 4.38 9.64
CA GLU A 307 10.38 4.96 8.70
C GLU A 307 8.95 5.07 9.29
N PHE A 308 8.53 4.11 10.12
CA PHE A 308 7.28 4.22 10.86
C PHE A 308 7.30 5.40 11.84
N GLY A 309 8.44 5.72 12.45
CA GLY A 309 8.58 6.94 13.27
C GLY A 309 8.25 8.21 12.48
N HIS A 310 8.73 8.33 11.25
CA HIS A 310 8.40 9.45 10.36
C HIS A 310 6.92 9.48 9.98
N ILE A 311 6.32 8.31 9.73
CA ILE A 311 4.87 8.19 9.49
C ILE A 311 4.07 8.64 10.72
N LEU A 312 4.53 8.31 11.94
CA LEU A 312 3.82 8.52 13.19
C LEU A 312 3.98 9.92 13.79
N GLY A 313 5.03 10.67 13.48
CA GLY A 313 5.13 12.04 14.01
C GLY A 313 6.52 12.63 14.12
N PHE A 314 7.58 11.87 13.83
CA PHE A 314 8.92 12.43 13.68
C PHE A 314 9.03 13.18 12.35
N ARG A 315 8.33 14.30 12.25
CA ARG A 315 8.23 15.11 11.04
C ARG A 315 8.35 16.57 11.41
N SER A 316 9.21 17.26 10.69
CA SER A 316 9.42 18.68 10.89
C SER A 316 9.16 19.46 9.60
N ALA A 317 8.51 20.62 9.74
CA ALA A 317 8.40 21.62 8.69
C ALA A 317 9.45 22.74 8.85
N LEU A 318 10.39 22.59 9.81
CA LEU A 318 11.49 23.51 10.03
C LEU A 318 12.69 23.14 9.16
N ASP A 319 13.46 24.15 8.77
CA ASP A 319 14.81 23.95 8.22
C ASP A 319 15.82 23.62 9.34
N GLU A 320 17.07 23.39 8.94
CA GLU A 320 18.19 23.11 9.86
C GLU A 320 18.45 24.25 10.88
N ASN A 321 17.96 25.46 10.64
CA ASN A 321 18.10 26.59 11.56
C ASN A 321 16.85 26.83 12.41
N GLY A 322 15.92 25.87 12.43
CA GLY A 322 14.68 25.95 13.19
C GLY A 322 13.65 26.92 12.61
N GLN A 323 13.80 27.33 11.35
CA GLN A 323 12.88 28.26 10.70
C GLN A 323 11.81 27.50 9.91
N PRO A 324 10.51 27.86 10.06
CA PRO A 324 9.46 27.23 9.27
C PRO A 324 9.65 27.46 7.77
N THR A 325 9.71 26.38 7.01
CA THR A 325 9.80 26.41 5.54
C THR A 325 8.43 26.57 4.87
N GLN A 326 7.35 26.48 5.66
CA GLN A 326 5.97 26.47 5.21
C GLN A 326 5.11 27.49 5.99
N ASN A 327 3.86 27.66 5.56
CA ASN A 327 2.85 28.44 6.29
C ASN A 327 2.16 27.67 7.43
N PHE A 328 2.71 26.50 7.77
CA PHE A 328 2.32 25.68 8.90
C PHE A 328 3.58 25.11 9.57
N ILE A 329 3.41 24.57 10.77
CA ILE A 329 4.38 23.72 11.45
C ILE A 329 3.71 22.40 11.83
N THR A 330 4.47 21.37 12.17
CA THR A 330 3.92 20.12 12.71
C THR A 330 3.67 20.27 14.22
N ASN A 331 2.89 19.35 14.79
CA ASN A 331 2.73 19.20 16.24
C ASN A 331 4.07 18.88 16.95
N TYR A 332 4.97 18.17 16.28
CA TYR A 332 6.35 17.92 16.71
C TYR A 332 7.17 19.21 16.81
N ASP A 333 7.08 20.09 15.82
CA ASP A 333 7.85 21.35 15.75
C ASP A 333 7.62 22.30 16.92
N ARG A 334 6.44 22.22 17.57
CA ARG A 334 6.07 23.08 18.71
C ARG A 334 7.00 22.94 19.91
N TYR A 335 7.70 21.81 19.98
CA TYR A 335 8.60 21.49 21.07
C TYR A 335 10.07 21.68 20.68
N ILE A 336 10.35 22.10 19.45
CA ILE A 336 11.71 22.40 19.00
C ILE A 336 12.10 23.81 19.41
N SER A 337 13.28 23.94 20.00
CA SER A 337 13.91 25.24 20.26
C SER A 337 15.35 25.25 19.77
N GLY A 338 15.93 26.46 19.66
CA GLY A 338 17.23 26.70 19.02
C GLY A 338 17.07 27.46 17.71
N ALA A 339 18.18 28.02 17.22
CA ALA A 339 18.19 28.89 16.03
C ALA A 339 19.38 28.62 15.09
N THR A 340 20.08 27.49 15.27
CA THR A 340 21.22 27.08 14.45
C THR A 340 21.27 25.55 14.36
N ALA A 341 21.79 25.01 13.26
CA ALA A 341 21.91 23.57 13.01
C ALA A 341 22.41 22.72 14.19
N ASN A 342 23.42 23.17 14.94
CA ASN A 342 23.99 22.40 16.06
C ASN A 342 23.36 22.69 17.43
N ALA A 343 22.28 23.48 17.48
CA ALA A 343 21.65 23.92 18.72
C ALA A 343 20.16 23.58 18.80
N LEU A 344 19.62 22.83 17.84
CA LEU A 344 18.23 22.41 17.89
C LEU A 344 18.03 21.34 18.95
N HIS A 345 17.02 21.53 19.80
CA HIS A 345 16.66 20.61 20.87
C HIS A 345 15.15 20.38 20.89
N TYR A 346 14.73 19.17 21.22
CA TYR A 346 13.35 18.81 21.50
C TYR A 346 13.04 18.92 22.99
N ASN A 347 11.94 19.60 23.33
CA ASN A 347 11.59 20.04 24.69
C ASN A 347 10.15 19.64 25.06
N GLY A 348 9.65 18.53 24.52
CA GLY A 348 8.30 18.06 24.81
C GLY A 348 8.15 17.60 26.26
N PRO A 349 6.98 17.81 26.89
CA PRO A 349 6.79 17.55 28.32
C PRO A 349 7.03 16.09 28.74
N ALA A 350 6.61 15.11 27.94
CA ALA A 350 6.89 13.70 28.20
C ALA A 350 8.39 13.41 28.04
N VAL A 351 9.06 13.99 27.03
CA VAL A 351 10.52 13.87 26.87
C VAL A 351 11.26 14.44 28.07
N LEU A 352 10.87 15.64 28.54
CA LEU A 352 11.46 16.27 29.73
C LEU A 352 11.27 15.39 30.98
N GLN A 353 10.11 14.73 31.11
CA GLN A 353 9.84 13.81 32.20
C GLN A 353 10.77 12.59 32.18
N VAL A 354 10.96 11.95 31.02
CA VAL A 354 11.73 10.69 30.94
C VAL A 354 13.24 10.88 30.84
N LYS A 355 13.72 12.04 30.33
CA LYS A 355 15.15 12.34 30.19
C LYS A 355 15.70 13.31 31.23
N GLY A 356 14.84 14.02 31.96
CA GLY A 356 15.24 15.06 32.90
C GLY A 356 15.79 16.33 32.22
N GLY A 357 15.62 16.46 30.90
CA GLY A 357 16.15 17.58 30.13
C GLY A 357 15.82 17.50 28.64
N SER A 358 16.17 18.56 27.92
CA SER A 358 15.99 18.68 26.48
C SER A 358 16.89 17.71 25.71
N VAL A 359 16.41 17.22 24.57
CA VAL A 359 17.15 16.24 23.75
C VAL A 359 17.71 16.91 22.50
N PRO A 360 19.01 16.75 22.18
CA PRO A 360 19.58 17.34 20.97
C PRO A 360 19.04 16.67 19.70
N LEU A 361 18.80 17.48 18.67
CA LEU A 361 18.37 17.04 17.35
C LEU A 361 19.55 17.05 16.37
N ALA A 362 19.43 16.28 15.29
CA ALA A 362 20.49 16.20 14.29
C ALA A 362 20.61 17.48 13.47
N SER A 363 21.86 17.85 13.16
CA SER A 363 22.16 19.09 12.45
C SER A 363 21.74 19.11 10.98
N ASN A 364 21.49 17.95 10.39
CA ASN A 364 21.09 17.78 8.99
C ASN A 364 19.57 17.54 8.83
N GLY A 365 18.78 17.71 9.90
CA GLY A 365 17.34 17.57 9.83
C GLY A 365 16.69 17.48 11.20
N PRO A 366 15.77 18.41 11.55
CA PRO A 366 15.13 18.44 12.87
C PRO A 366 14.22 17.24 13.17
N ALA A 367 13.91 16.40 12.18
CA ALA A 367 13.14 15.17 12.37
C ALA A 367 13.94 14.01 13.02
N HIS A 368 15.26 14.16 13.21
CA HIS A 368 16.13 13.12 13.76
C HIS A 368 16.70 13.51 15.13
N ILE A 369 16.84 12.52 16.00
CA ILE A 369 17.43 12.63 17.34
C ILE A 369 18.95 12.42 17.27
N HIS A 370 19.70 13.31 17.93
CA HIS A 370 21.16 13.21 18.05
C HIS A 370 21.57 12.57 19.38
N VAL A 371 21.08 11.35 19.63
CA VAL A 371 21.41 10.54 20.81
C VAL A 371 21.96 9.20 20.36
N GLY A 372 23.10 8.79 20.94
CA GLY A 372 23.75 7.54 20.59
C GLY A 372 22.83 6.34 20.83
N GLY A 373 22.68 5.48 19.83
CA GLY A 373 21.85 4.27 19.92
C GLY A 373 20.37 4.47 19.61
N ASP A 374 19.89 5.70 19.46
CA ASP A 374 18.49 6.02 19.21
C ASP A 374 18.01 5.53 17.83
N LEU A 375 16.72 5.16 17.72
CA LEU A 375 16.11 4.69 16.49
C LEU A 375 15.95 5.81 15.46
N MET A 376 15.55 7.01 15.90
CA MET A 376 15.31 8.15 15.01
C MET A 376 16.61 8.89 14.69
N THR A 377 17.67 8.13 14.42
CA THR A 377 18.99 8.63 14.04
C THR A 377 19.11 8.89 12.53
N THR A 378 20.15 9.62 12.10
CA THR A 378 20.36 9.96 10.67
C THR A 378 21.00 8.86 9.85
N SER A 379 21.49 7.80 10.49
CA SER A 379 22.19 6.71 9.81
C SER A 379 22.05 5.40 10.56
N ILE A 380 21.81 4.31 9.83
CA ILE A 380 21.83 2.94 10.35
C ILE A 380 22.92 2.18 9.58
N GLY A 381 23.94 1.71 10.30
CA GLY A 381 25.06 0.97 9.75
C GLY A 381 24.79 -0.52 9.54
N ALA A 382 25.69 -1.20 8.82
CA ALA A 382 25.64 -2.66 8.72
C ALA A 382 25.97 -3.29 10.08
N GLY A 383 25.23 -4.34 10.45
CA GLY A 383 25.36 -4.99 11.76
C GLY A 383 24.82 -4.17 12.93
N GLU A 384 24.17 -3.04 12.67
CA GLU A 384 23.56 -2.19 13.69
C GLU A 384 22.05 -2.45 13.77
N ALA A 385 21.57 -2.80 14.97
CA ALA A 385 20.15 -2.90 15.26
C ALA A 385 19.71 -1.68 16.10
N LYS A 386 18.57 -1.11 15.74
CA LYS A 386 17.89 -0.02 16.43
C LYS A 386 16.50 -0.46 16.82
N LEU A 387 16.08 -0.12 18.03
CA LEU A 387 14.78 -0.47 18.57
C LEU A 387 14.04 0.78 19.04
N VAL A 388 12.71 0.72 19.02
CA VAL A 388 11.85 1.74 19.61
C VAL A 388 12.19 1.85 21.09
N GLY A 389 12.67 3.01 21.51
CA GLY A 389 13.03 3.32 22.87
C GLY A 389 11.97 4.17 23.58
N VAL A 390 12.15 4.31 24.89
CA VAL A 390 11.29 5.18 25.72
C VAL A 390 11.34 6.64 25.29
N LEU A 391 12.48 7.09 24.75
CA LEU A 391 12.60 8.43 24.17
C LEU A 391 11.66 8.60 22.98
N ASP A 392 11.65 7.61 22.08
CA ASP A 392 10.82 7.63 20.89
C ASP A 392 9.33 7.70 21.25
N LEU A 393 8.91 6.87 22.20
CA LEU A 393 7.55 6.82 22.72
C LEU A 393 7.15 8.12 23.43
N ALA A 394 8.07 8.75 24.16
CA ALA A 394 7.82 10.04 24.80
C ALA A 394 7.58 11.15 23.77
N VAL A 395 8.38 11.20 22.69
CA VAL A 395 8.16 12.13 21.59
C VAL A 395 6.77 11.91 20.97
N LEU A 396 6.41 10.67 20.64
CA LEU A 396 5.09 10.40 20.04
C LEU A 396 3.94 10.79 20.98
N ARG A 397 4.10 10.57 22.29
CA ARG A 397 3.14 11.04 23.30
C ARG A 397 2.98 12.57 23.28
N ASP A 398 4.10 13.30 23.18
CA ASP A 398 4.08 14.77 23.07
C ASP A 398 3.36 15.25 21.81
N THR A 399 3.45 14.50 20.71
CA THR A 399 2.72 14.79 19.46
C THR A 399 1.22 14.45 19.53
N GLY A 400 0.75 13.81 20.60
CA GLY A 400 -0.66 13.49 20.81
C GLY A 400 -1.08 12.08 20.38
N LEU A 401 -0.13 11.18 20.08
CA LEU A 401 -0.45 9.77 19.91
C LEU A 401 -0.83 9.12 21.25
N PRO A 402 -1.78 8.16 21.27
CA PRO A 402 -2.28 7.54 22.48
C PRO A 402 -1.32 6.47 23.03
N VAL A 403 -0.10 6.86 23.38
CA VAL A 403 0.92 5.98 23.97
C VAL A 403 0.51 5.63 25.42
N SER A 404 0.53 4.34 25.76
CA SER A 404 0.22 3.83 27.10
C SER A 404 1.18 4.40 28.15
N LEU A 405 0.64 4.71 29.33
CA LEU A 405 1.47 5.12 30.47
C LEU A 405 2.42 4.01 30.93
N SER A 406 2.02 2.75 30.77
CA SER A 406 2.86 1.61 31.14
C SER A 406 4.15 1.50 30.32
N ALA A 407 4.21 2.17 29.16
CA ALA A 407 5.43 2.26 28.36
C ALA A 407 6.56 3.05 29.08
N PHE A 408 6.22 3.76 30.16
CA PHE A 408 7.14 4.58 30.94
C PHE A 408 7.38 4.03 32.36
N ASP A 409 6.86 2.84 32.67
CA ASP A 409 7.06 2.21 33.98
C ASP A 409 8.56 1.93 34.22
N GLY A 410 9.07 2.36 35.38
CA GLY A 410 10.49 2.22 35.74
C GLY A 410 11.37 3.44 35.44
N PHE A 411 10.81 4.53 34.90
CA PHE A 411 11.52 5.79 34.62
C PHE A 411 11.03 6.99 35.46
N ALA A 412 10.08 6.76 36.37
CA ALA A 412 9.49 7.77 37.25
C ALA A 412 10.26 7.95 38.56
#